data_AF-A0A850CP33-F1
#
_entry.id   AF-A0A850CP33-F1
#
_cell.length_a   1.000
_cell.length_b   1.000
_cell.length_c   1.000
_cell.angle_alpha   90.00
_cell.angle_beta   90.00
_cell.angle_gamma   90.00
#
_symmetry.space_group_name_H-M   'P 1'
#
loop_
_entity.id
_entity.type
_entity.pdbx_description
1 polymer ?
#
loop_
_entity_poly.entity_id
_entity_poly.type
_entity_poly.pdbx_seq_one_letter_code
_entity_poly.pdbx_strand_id
1 'polypeptide(L)' 'MMAFTARYPGDCADCGGPINVGDLIKQTDGEYVHADNCTPDRLDDTETVCPRCFLTTCDCGKDL' A
#
# COMPACT_ATOMS: atom_id res chain seq x y z
N MET A 1 8.35 -4.75 -21.07
CA MET A 1 6.96 -4.67 -20.56
C MET A 1 6.80 -3.33 -19.86
N MET A 2 5.70 -2.61 -20.09
CA MET A 2 5.43 -1.30 -19.47
C MET A 2 4.50 -1.48 -18.27
N ALA A 3 4.79 -0.75 -17.19
CA ALA A 3 3.91 -0.70 -16.03
C ALA A 3 2.77 0.30 -16.25
N PHE A 4 1.62 0.08 -15.62
CA PHE A 4 0.44 0.93 -15.69
C PHE A 4 -0.37 0.85 -14.39
N THR A 5 -1.21 1.85 -14.17
CA THR A 5 -2.04 1.93 -12.97
C THR A 5 -3.25 1.00 -13.07
N ALA A 6 -3.46 0.19 -12.04
CA ALA A 6 -4.64 -0.67 -11.91
C ALA A 6 -5.92 0.17 -11.84
N ARG A 7 -6.88 -0.15 -12.72
CA ARG A 7 -8.22 0.48 -12.74
C ARG A 7 -9.28 -0.35 -12.05
N TYR A 8 -8.97 -1.62 -11.80
CA TYR A 8 -9.84 -2.60 -11.18
C TYR A 8 -9.04 -3.35 -10.12
N PRO A 9 -9.68 -3.79 -9.02
CA PRO A 9 -9.05 -4.64 -8.04
C PRO A 9 -8.76 -6.03 -8.64
N GLY A 10 -7.78 -6.72 -8.07
CA GLY A 10 -7.40 -8.08 -8.45
C GLY A 10 -6.38 -8.67 -7.50
N ASP A 11 -5.73 -9.74 -7.93
CA ASP A 11 -4.72 -10.45 -7.15
C ASP A 11 -3.39 -10.46 -7.90
N CYS A 12 -2.30 -10.19 -7.16
CA CYS A 12 -0.95 -10.26 -7.71
C CYS A 12 -0.51 -11.72 -7.83
N ALA A 13 -0.18 -12.16 -9.03
CA ALA A 13 0.23 -13.56 -9.28
C ALA A 13 1.59 -13.92 -8.65
N ASP A 14 2.42 -12.94 -8.28
CA ASP A 14 3.74 -13.17 -7.69
C ASP A 14 3.68 -13.34 -6.16
N CYS A 15 3.07 -12.38 -5.44
CA CYS A 15 2.97 -12.46 -3.98
C CYS A 15 1.64 -13.01 -3.44
N GLY A 16 0.64 -13.19 -4.30
CA GLY A 16 -0.72 -13.56 -3.88
C GLY A 16 -1.46 -12.47 -3.10
N GLY A 17 -0.88 -11.28 -2.98
CA GLY A 17 -1.49 -10.14 -2.30
C GLY A 17 -2.50 -9.39 -3.18
N PRO A 18 -3.38 -8.57 -2.58
CA PRO A 18 -4.35 -7.80 -3.34
C PRO A 18 -3.69 -6.70 -4.17
N ILE A 19 -4.15 -6.54 -5.40
CA ILE A 19 -3.92 -5.35 -6.24
C ILE A 19 -5.09 -4.40 -6.01
N ASN A 20 -4.80 -3.20 -5.53
CA ASN A 20 -5.78 -2.14 -5.33
C ASN A 20 -5.86 -1.22 -6.56
N VAL A 21 -6.99 -0.54 -6.72
CA VAL A 21 -7.11 0.54 -7.72
C VAL A 21 -6.10 1.63 -7.38
N GLY A 22 -5.29 2.03 -8.36
CA GLY A 22 -4.20 2.99 -8.16
C GLY A 22 -2.82 2.34 -8.03
N ASP A 23 -2.73 1.04 -7.76
CA ASP A 23 -1.44 0.34 -7.68
C ASP A 23 -0.76 0.30 -9.05
N LEU A 24 0.57 0.44 -9.06
CA LEU A 24 1.36 0.28 -10.27
C LEU A 24 1.58 -1.21 -10.54
N ILE A 25 1.06 -1.71 -11.66
CA ILE A 25 1.12 -3.12 -12.05
C ILE A 25 1.75 -3.28 -13.43
N LYS A 26 2.22 -4.49 -13.73
CA LYS A 26 2.69 -4.91 -15.04
C LYS A 26 2.08 -6.27 -15.37
N GLN A 27 1.94 -6.55 -16.66
CA GLN A 27 1.53 -7.86 -17.12
C GLN A 27 2.77 -8.72 -17.40
N THR A 28 2.82 -9.90 -16.80
CA THR A 28 3.87 -10.91 -16.98
C THR A 28 3.19 -12.24 -17.28
N ASP A 29 3.51 -12.87 -18.41
CA ASP A 29 2.95 -14.17 -18.83
C ASP A 29 1.40 -14.25 -18.82
N GLY A 30 0.74 -13.12 -19.10
CA GLY A 30 -0.73 -13.02 -19.10
C GLY A 30 -1.35 -12.76 -17.72
N GLU A 31 -0.54 -12.75 -16.67
CA GLU A 31 -0.94 -12.45 -15.30
C GLU A 31 -0.53 -11.03 -14.88
N TYR A 32 -1.21 -10.49 -13.87
CA TYR A 32 -0.91 -9.16 -13.33
C TYR A 32 -0.07 -9.28 -12.07
N VAL A 33 0.99 -8.49 -12.00
CA VAL A 33 1.90 -8.43 -10.85
C VAL A 33 2.23 -6.98 -10.51
N HIS A 34 2.56 -6.69 -9.25
CA HIS A 34 3.05 -5.38 -8.83
C HIS A 34 4.32 -5.00 -9.59
N ALA A 35 4.38 -3.76 -10.08
CA ALA A 35 5.52 -3.27 -10.84
C ALA A 35 6.69 -2.87 -9.94
N ASP A 36 6.38 -2.25 -8.79
CA ASP A 36 7.35 -1.70 -7.82
C ASP A 36 7.78 -2.73 -6.76
N ASN A 37 7.79 -4.01 -7.13
CA ASN A 37 7.99 -5.15 -6.26
C ASN A 37 6.77 -5.46 -5.38
N CYS A 38 6.68 -6.70 -4.91
CA CYS A 38 5.60 -7.15 -4.03
C CYS A 38 5.82 -6.71 -2.58
N THR A 39 6.18 -5.45 -2.37
CA THR A 39 6.16 -4.87 -1.03
C THR A 39 4.71 -4.62 -0.66
N PRO A 40 4.28 -4.98 0.57
CA PRO A 40 2.99 -4.56 1.08
C PRO A 40 3.03 -3.04 1.35
N ASP A 41 3.03 -2.23 0.29
CA ASP A 41 2.88 -0.78 0.37
C ASP A 41 1.40 -0.43 0.55
N ARG A 42 0.93 -0.77 1.74
CA ARG A 42 -0.03 -0.01 2.53
C ARG A 42 -0.04 -0.65 3.91
N LEU A 43 1.05 -0.41 4.65
CA LEU A 43 0.80 0.09 6.00
C LEU A 43 -0.02 1.36 5.75
N ASP A 44 -1.32 1.20 5.86
CA ASP A 44 -2.29 2.26 6.01
C ASP A 44 -1.56 3.51 6.54
N ASP A 45 -1.74 4.64 5.85
CA ASP A 45 -1.70 5.94 6.51
C ASP A 45 -2.83 6.01 7.55
N THR A 46 -2.98 4.99 8.42
CA THR A 46 -3.37 5.22 9.80
C THR A 46 -2.31 6.16 10.31
N GLU A 47 -2.58 7.45 10.12
CA GLU A 47 -2.10 8.53 10.95
C GLU A 47 -1.80 7.92 12.31
N THR A 48 -0.52 7.85 12.68
CA THR A 48 -0.09 7.05 13.83
C THR A 48 -0.84 7.55 15.07
N VAL A 49 -1.95 6.90 15.39
CA VAL A 49 -2.85 7.34 16.45
C VAL A 49 -2.05 7.20 17.73
N CYS A 50 -1.83 8.32 18.42
CA CYS A 50 -1.05 8.25 19.64
C CYS A 50 -1.79 7.33 20.64
N PRO A 51 -1.18 6.26 21.17
CA PRO A 51 -1.87 5.30 22.04
C PRO A 51 -2.24 5.89 23.41
N ARG A 52 -1.82 7.13 23.69
CA ARG A 52 -2.10 7.84 24.95
C ARG A 52 -3.30 8.77 24.85
N CYS A 53 -3.43 9.51 23.75
CA CYS A 53 -4.49 10.50 23.58
C CYS A 53 -5.45 10.20 22.42
N PHE A 54 -5.16 9.17 21.63
CA PHE A 54 -5.94 8.73 20.47
C PHE A 54 -6.16 9.80 19.40
N LEU A 55 -5.30 10.84 19.38
CA LEU A 55 -5.27 11.86 18.34
C LEU A 55 -4.16 11.58 17.34
N THR A 56 -4.37 12.04 16.12
CA THR A 56 -3.42 11.97 15.01
C THR A 56 -2.45 13.15 15.01
N THR A 57 -2.82 14.25 15.66
CA THR A 57 -1.94 15.34 16.06
C THR A 57 -1.73 15.29 17.58
N CYS A 58 -0.51 15.02 18.04
CA CYS A 58 -0.23 14.79 19.45
C CYS A 58 1.02 15.56 19.93
N ASP A 59 0.91 16.22 21.10
CA ASP A 59 1.99 16.90 21.81
C ASP A 59 2.42 16.20 23.11
N CYS A 60 1.97 14.96 23.36
CA CYS A 60 2.41 14.18 24.51
C CYS A 60 3.95 14.00 24.47
N GLY A 61 4.66 14.68 25.37
CA GLY A 61 6.13 14.62 25.47
C GLY A 61 6.88 15.85 24.93
N LYS A 62 6.18 16.92 24.53
CA LYS A 62 6.80 18.19 24.12
C LYS A 62 7.39 19.01 25.28
N ASP A 63 7.26 18.54 26.52
CA ASP A 63 7.70 19.21 27.76
C ASP A 63 8.81 18.43 28.52
N LEU A 64 9.57 17.56 27.85
CA LEU A 64 10.73 16.86 28.44
C LEU A 64 12.06 17.55 28.06
#